data_AF-A0A0D7X499-F1
#
_entry.id   AF-A0A0D7X499-F1
#
_cell.length_a   1.000
_cell.length_b   1.000
_cell.length_c   1.000
_cell.angle_alpha   90.00
_cell.angle_beta   90.00
_cell.angle_gamma   90.00
#
_symmetry.space_group_name_H-M   'P 1'
#
loop_
_entity.id
_entity.type
_entity.pdbx_description
1 polymer ?
#
loop_
_entity_poly.entity_id
_entity_poly.type
_entity_poly.pdbx_seq_one_letter_code
_entity_poly.pdbx_strand_id
1 'polypeptide(L)'
;MSYNLFQPEIRENLKWMNEPEHWEYTKEDGLIIDAPAKVDFFKDPGGKHVAHSAPFLHLQVDTSFQLTTQLQVDMRHLYDSGCLMLMADENNWAKLCYEFNGDYATIVSVVTKNGSSDDCNSERVVVDNPHLRITKIGSIISFYYSPDGEDWKLVRYFGMEIADQFIAGALAQSPMGSGCRVNFKYLNLTIPNEDSRF
;
A
#
# COMPACT_ATOMS: atom_id res chain seq x y z
N MET A 1 -2.48 -17.55 -12.04
CA MET A 1 -1.75 -16.74 -13.04
C MET A 1 -1.23 -15.49 -12.34
N SER A 2 -0.04 -15.02 -12.70
CA SER A 2 0.57 -13.80 -12.13
C SER A 2 0.60 -12.76 -13.23
N TYR A 3 0.04 -11.58 -12.98
CA TYR A 3 0.11 -10.49 -13.94
C TYR A 3 0.53 -9.19 -13.26
N ASN A 4 1.44 -8.46 -13.92
CA ASN A 4 1.78 -7.10 -13.54
C ASN A 4 0.65 -6.18 -14.01
N LEU A 5 -0.06 -5.56 -13.06
CA LEU A 5 -1.24 -4.74 -13.31
C LEU A 5 -0.94 -3.46 -14.09
N PHE A 6 0.32 -3.03 -14.15
CA PHE A 6 0.74 -1.84 -14.89
C PHE A 6 1.00 -2.09 -16.37
N GLN A 7 0.93 -3.34 -16.83
CA GLN A 7 1.03 -3.68 -18.25
C GLN A 7 -0.11 -3.04 -19.06
N PRO A 8 0.13 -2.58 -20.30
CA PRO A 8 -0.86 -1.89 -21.13
C PRO A 8 -2.20 -2.62 -21.25
N GLU A 9 -2.17 -3.95 -21.36
CA GLU A 9 -3.33 -4.81 -21.54
C GLU A 9 -4.25 -4.86 -20.31
N ILE A 10 -3.73 -4.55 -19.12
CA ILE A 10 -4.42 -4.72 -17.84
C ILE A 10 -4.71 -3.38 -17.17
N ARG A 11 -3.80 -2.41 -17.32
CA ARG A 11 -3.83 -1.13 -16.59
C ARG A 11 -5.05 -0.27 -16.88
N GLU A 12 -5.78 -0.52 -17.97
CA GLU A 12 -7.05 0.13 -18.28
C GLU A 12 -8.16 -0.19 -17.24
N ASN A 13 -8.00 -1.28 -16.48
CA ASN A 13 -8.92 -1.63 -15.39
C ASN A 13 -8.61 -0.92 -14.08
N LEU A 14 -7.44 -0.27 -13.96
CA LEU A 14 -7.06 0.49 -12.77
C LEU A 14 -7.79 1.83 -12.76
N LYS A 15 -8.18 2.27 -11.56
CA LYS A 15 -8.88 3.52 -11.31
C LYS A 15 -8.20 4.28 -10.19
N TRP A 16 -8.17 5.59 -10.33
CA TRP A 16 -7.69 6.47 -9.28
C TRP A 16 -8.82 6.79 -8.29
N MET A 17 -8.46 6.72 -7.02
CA MET A 17 -9.04 7.52 -5.96
C MET A 17 -8.03 8.63 -5.64
N ASN A 18 -8.46 9.89 -5.68
CA ASN A 18 -7.61 11.07 -5.52
C ASN A 18 -6.47 11.12 -6.56
N GLU A 19 -6.81 11.11 -7.85
CA GLU A 19 -5.82 11.19 -8.93
C GLU A 19 -4.88 12.40 -8.74
N PRO A 20 -3.55 12.20 -8.76
CA PRO A 20 -2.60 13.30 -8.60
C PRO A 20 -2.43 14.04 -9.92
N GLU A 21 -1.91 15.28 -9.86
CA GLU A 21 -1.61 16.09 -11.05
C GLU A 21 -0.53 15.46 -11.93
N HIS A 22 0.41 14.73 -11.31
CA HIS A 22 1.54 14.10 -12.00
C HIS A 22 1.70 12.64 -11.61
N TRP A 23 1.60 11.78 -12.61
CA TRP A 23 1.90 10.36 -12.53
C TRP A 23 2.19 9.84 -13.95
N GLU A 24 2.95 8.76 -14.06
CA GLU A 24 3.21 8.12 -15.35
C GLU A 24 3.51 6.62 -15.21
N TYR A 25 3.13 5.83 -16.20
CA TYR A 25 3.64 4.47 -16.35
C TYR A 25 5.03 4.51 -16.98
N THR A 26 5.96 3.70 -16.48
CA THR A 26 7.31 3.60 -17.04
C THR A 26 7.34 2.68 -18.27
N LYS A 27 8.46 2.66 -18.99
CA LYS A 27 8.65 1.75 -20.15
C LYS A 27 8.77 0.29 -19.75
N GLU A 28 9.14 0.05 -18.49
CA GLU A 28 9.32 -1.27 -17.87
C GLU A 28 8.07 -1.73 -17.11
N ASP A 29 6.90 -1.21 -17.45
CA ASP A 29 5.62 -1.51 -16.78
C ASP A 29 5.64 -1.21 -15.27
N GLY A 30 6.30 -0.12 -14.87
CA GLY A 30 6.24 0.47 -13.54
C GLY A 30 5.26 1.64 -13.46
N LEU A 31 5.11 2.23 -12.28
CA LEU A 31 4.30 3.42 -12.03
C LEU A 31 5.08 4.42 -11.17
N ILE A 32 5.14 5.66 -11.63
CA ILE A 32 5.64 6.80 -10.86
C ILE A 32 4.44 7.65 -10.43
N ILE A 33 4.39 7.98 -9.14
CA ILE A 33 3.37 8.85 -8.55
C ILE A 33 4.09 10.00 -7.84
N ASP A 34 3.74 11.24 -8.19
CA ASP A 34 4.12 12.40 -7.40
C ASP A 34 2.99 12.72 -6.41
N ALA A 35 3.14 12.26 -5.16
CA ALA A 35 2.17 12.51 -4.11
C ALA A 35 2.13 14.01 -3.79
N PRO A 36 0.95 14.67 -3.79
CA PRO A 36 0.84 16.07 -3.40
C PRO A 36 1.21 16.31 -1.94
N ALA A 37 1.46 17.57 -1.59
CA ALA A 37 1.68 17.96 -0.20
C ALA A 37 0.44 17.68 0.68
N LYS A 38 0.67 17.30 1.93
CA LYS A 38 -0.37 17.15 2.97
C LYS A 38 -1.47 16.15 2.65
N VAL A 39 -1.14 15.08 1.93
CA VAL A 39 -2.07 14.00 1.61
C VAL A 39 -1.78 12.74 2.42
N ASP A 40 -2.84 12.11 2.94
CA ASP A 40 -2.74 10.93 3.80
C ASP A 40 -4.06 10.10 3.79
N PHE A 41 -3.98 8.90 4.34
CA PHE A 41 -5.06 8.00 4.77
C PHE A 41 -4.77 7.64 6.23
N PHE A 42 -5.49 8.27 7.15
CA PHE A 42 -5.39 8.00 8.58
C PHE A 42 -6.66 8.47 9.28
N LYS A 43 -7.13 7.68 10.24
CA LYS A 43 -8.23 8.06 11.13
C LYS A 43 -7.76 7.91 12.56
N ASP A 44 -7.15 8.98 13.09
CA ASP A 44 -6.56 9.00 14.43
C ASP A 44 -7.55 8.47 15.47
N PRO A 45 -7.21 7.40 16.23
CA PRO A 45 -8.07 6.88 17.27
C PRO A 45 -8.31 7.91 18.40
N GLY A 46 -7.42 8.90 18.55
CA GLY A 46 -7.60 10.06 19.44
C GLY A 46 -8.43 11.21 18.85
N GLY A 47 -8.86 11.11 17.59
CA GLY A 47 -9.75 12.07 16.92
C GLY A 47 -9.12 13.39 16.46
N LYS A 48 -7.79 13.53 16.47
CA LYS A 48 -7.11 14.80 16.12
C LYS A 48 -6.85 14.97 14.63
N HIS A 49 -6.71 13.87 13.90
CA HIS A 49 -6.39 13.87 12.49
C HIS A 49 -7.19 12.82 11.73
N VAL A 50 -7.92 13.27 10.71
CA VAL A 50 -8.67 12.40 9.79
C VAL A 50 -8.32 12.83 8.37
N ALA A 51 -7.78 11.91 7.59
CA ALA A 51 -7.37 12.13 6.21
C ALA A 51 -7.74 10.94 5.32
N HIS A 52 -8.09 11.23 4.07
CA HIS A 52 -8.43 10.24 3.03
C HIS A 52 -8.07 10.75 1.62
N SER A 53 -7.07 11.62 1.52
CA SER A 53 -6.78 12.45 0.33
C SER A 53 -5.61 11.96 -0.51
N ALA A 54 -4.89 10.92 -0.07
CA ALA A 54 -3.71 10.43 -0.78
C ALA A 54 -4.06 9.70 -2.09
N PRO A 55 -3.24 9.86 -3.16
CA PRO A 55 -3.38 9.13 -4.41
C PRO A 55 -3.36 7.62 -4.24
N PHE A 56 -4.43 6.96 -4.66
CA PHE A 56 -4.59 5.51 -4.60
C PHE A 56 -5.05 4.97 -5.96
N LEU A 57 -4.16 4.26 -6.66
CA LEU A 57 -4.48 3.58 -7.91
C LEU A 57 -4.83 2.13 -7.62
N HIS A 58 -6.03 1.71 -7.97
CA HIS A 58 -6.59 0.44 -7.53
C HIS A 58 -7.43 -0.25 -8.60
N LEU A 59 -7.70 -1.54 -8.38
CA LEU A 59 -8.77 -2.27 -9.04
C LEU A 59 -9.60 -3.02 -8.02
N GLN A 60 -10.74 -3.53 -8.45
CA GLN A 60 -11.48 -4.52 -7.67
C GLN A 60 -10.72 -5.84 -7.62
N VAL A 61 -10.68 -6.47 -6.44
CA VAL A 61 -10.00 -7.73 -6.21
C VAL A 61 -10.96 -8.78 -5.64
N ASP A 62 -10.64 -10.05 -5.88
CA ASP A 62 -11.41 -11.17 -5.37
C ASP A 62 -11.30 -11.32 -3.85
N THR A 63 -12.09 -12.23 -3.28
CA THR A 63 -12.08 -12.50 -1.84
C THR A 63 -10.73 -13.06 -1.35
N SER A 64 -9.98 -13.70 -2.24
CA SER A 64 -8.63 -14.22 -1.99
C SER A 64 -7.66 -13.77 -3.07
N PHE A 65 -6.61 -13.06 -2.68
CA PHE A 65 -5.58 -12.55 -3.59
C PHE A 65 -4.24 -12.35 -2.86
N GLN A 66 -3.18 -12.26 -3.64
CA GLN A 66 -1.90 -11.75 -3.17
C GLN A 66 -1.43 -10.63 -4.10
N LEU A 67 -1.16 -9.47 -3.51
CA LEU A 67 -0.67 -8.27 -4.19
C LEU A 67 0.77 -8.00 -3.74
N THR A 68 1.70 -7.83 -4.67
CA THR A 68 3.13 -7.61 -4.37
C THR A 68 3.71 -6.48 -5.21
N THR A 69 4.59 -5.68 -4.63
CA THR A 69 5.35 -4.63 -5.33
C THR A 69 6.78 -4.55 -4.81
N GLN A 70 7.66 -3.99 -5.64
CA GLN A 70 8.93 -3.38 -5.21
C GLN A 70 8.82 -1.88 -5.44
N LEU A 71 9.28 -1.06 -4.50
CA LEU A 71 9.12 0.38 -4.59
C LEU A 71 10.31 1.18 -4.09
N GLN A 72 10.40 2.43 -4.54
CA GLN A 72 11.33 3.46 -4.06
C GLN A 72 10.52 4.69 -3.68
N VAL A 73 10.98 5.42 -2.65
CA VAL A 73 10.35 6.66 -2.20
C VAL A 73 11.43 7.71 -2.04
N ASP A 74 11.23 8.89 -2.63
CA ASP A 74 12.04 10.09 -2.37
C ASP A 74 11.68 10.64 -0.98
N MET A 75 12.15 9.96 0.06
CA MET A 75 11.88 10.30 1.46
C MET A 75 12.58 11.60 1.84
N ARG A 76 11.81 12.69 1.98
CA ARG A 76 12.34 14.03 2.30
C ARG A 76 11.76 14.59 3.58
N HIS A 77 10.51 14.25 3.90
CA HIS A 77 9.78 14.77 5.03
C HIS A 77 9.15 13.64 5.85
N LEU A 78 8.83 13.96 7.10
CA LEU A 78 8.20 13.05 8.02
C LEU A 78 6.92 12.44 7.40
N TYR A 79 6.86 11.12 7.42
CA TYR A 79 5.78 10.27 6.90
C TYR A 79 5.63 10.20 5.37
N ASP A 80 6.62 10.70 4.61
CA ASP A 80 6.67 10.40 3.16
C ASP A 80 6.70 8.88 2.96
N SER A 81 5.77 8.36 2.15
CA SER A 81 5.58 6.91 2.02
C SER A 81 5.02 6.45 0.69
N GLY A 82 5.44 5.24 0.33
CA GLY A 82 4.80 4.42 -0.69
C GLY A 82 4.22 3.17 -0.02
N CYS A 83 3.00 2.81 -0.37
CA CYS A 83 2.25 1.76 0.31
C CYS A 83 1.52 0.84 -0.67
N LEU A 84 1.22 -0.36 -0.20
CA LEU A 84 0.09 -1.14 -0.70
C LEU A 84 -1.11 -0.90 0.22
N MET A 85 -2.30 -0.84 -0.37
CA MET A 85 -3.53 -0.67 0.39
C MET A 85 -4.61 -1.63 -0.13
N LEU A 86 -5.45 -2.12 0.79
CA LEU A 86 -6.74 -2.71 0.48
C LEU A 86 -7.85 -1.98 1.25
N MET A 87 -8.98 -1.78 0.60
CA MET A 87 -10.11 -1.01 1.12
C MET A 87 -11.41 -1.72 0.78
N ALA A 88 -12.28 -1.86 1.78
CA ALA A 88 -13.68 -2.23 1.56
C ALA A 88 -14.54 -0.96 1.44
N ASP A 89 -14.32 -0.01 2.34
CA ASP A 89 -15.00 1.29 2.36
C ASP A 89 -14.15 2.36 3.06
N GLU A 90 -14.64 3.60 3.14
CA GLU A 90 -13.94 4.74 3.74
C GLU A 90 -13.59 4.57 5.24
N ASN A 91 -14.29 3.67 5.95
CA ASN A 91 -14.15 3.38 7.37
C ASN A 91 -13.44 2.04 7.64
N ASN A 92 -13.22 1.23 6.59
CA ASN A 92 -12.64 -0.10 6.68
C ASN A 92 -11.61 -0.34 5.59
N TRP A 93 -10.34 -0.22 5.96
CA TRP A 93 -9.20 -0.40 5.07
C TRP A 93 -7.96 -0.74 5.87
N ALA A 94 -6.93 -1.25 5.19
CA ALA A 94 -5.62 -1.40 5.79
C ALA A 94 -4.54 -1.06 4.76
N LYS A 95 -3.40 -0.53 5.24
CA LYS A 95 -2.25 -0.20 4.42
C LYS A 95 -0.97 -0.74 5.03
N LEU A 96 -0.04 -1.11 4.15
CA LEU A 96 1.33 -1.50 4.47
C LEU A 96 2.25 -0.53 3.74
N CYS A 97 3.09 0.18 4.48
CA CYS A 97 3.85 1.32 4.00
C CYS A 97 5.35 1.13 4.20
N TYR A 98 6.11 1.60 3.22
CA TYR A 98 7.52 1.96 3.35
C TYR A 98 7.58 3.47 3.59
N GLU A 99 7.85 3.87 4.83
CA GLU A 99 7.61 5.23 5.33
C GLU A 99 8.85 5.83 6.02
N PHE A 100 9.06 7.13 5.86
CA PHE A 100 10.10 7.86 6.58
C PHE A 100 9.63 8.31 7.96
N ASN A 101 10.28 7.85 9.04
CA ASN A 101 9.92 8.23 10.40
C ASN A 101 10.59 9.53 10.89
N GLY A 102 11.35 10.22 10.04
CA GLY A 102 12.14 11.41 10.38
C GLY A 102 13.64 11.17 10.53
N ASP A 103 14.03 9.93 10.85
CA ASP A 103 15.43 9.52 11.01
C ASP A 103 15.84 8.44 10.01
N TYR A 104 14.96 7.46 9.75
CA TYR A 104 15.20 6.35 8.84
C TYR A 104 13.90 5.79 8.26
N ALA A 105 14.04 5.02 7.18
CA ALA A 105 12.93 4.35 6.55
C ALA A 105 12.44 3.14 7.39
N THR A 106 11.14 3.00 7.53
CA THR A 106 10.47 2.06 8.43
C THR A 106 9.29 1.39 7.72
N ILE A 107 9.04 0.12 8.03
CA ILE A 107 7.79 -0.55 7.64
C ILE A 107 6.71 -0.21 8.66
N VAL A 108 5.63 0.38 8.17
CA VAL A 108 4.48 0.81 8.97
C VAL A 108 3.24 0.10 8.46
N SER A 109 2.35 -0.29 9.37
CA SER A 109 1.07 -0.87 8.99
C SER A 109 -0.07 -0.21 9.76
N VAL A 110 -1.15 0.11 9.05
CA VAL A 110 -2.36 0.66 9.66
C VAL A 110 -3.53 -0.24 9.32
N VAL A 111 -4.31 -0.59 10.34
CA VAL A 111 -5.58 -1.30 10.19
C VAL A 111 -6.69 -0.39 10.69
N THR A 112 -7.54 0.07 9.77
CA THR A 112 -8.67 0.93 10.09
C THR A 112 -9.95 0.11 10.08
N LYS A 113 -10.66 0.10 11.21
CA LYS A 113 -11.95 -0.58 11.37
C LYS A 113 -12.94 0.38 11.99
N ASN A 114 -14.15 0.44 11.42
CA ASN A 114 -15.23 1.30 11.91
C ASN A 114 -14.77 2.76 12.11
N GLY A 115 -13.91 3.26 11.22
CA GLY A 115 -13.44 4.63 11.23
C GLY A 115 -12.36 4.94 12.27
N SER A 116 -11.72 3.93 12.87
CA SER A 116 -10.61 4.11 13.82
C SER A 116 -9.38 3.34 13.35
N SER A 117 -8.25 4.03 13.22
CA SER A 117 -6.96 3.45 12.79
C SER A 117 -6.17 2.88 13.97
N ASP A 118 -5.68 1.66 13.79
CA ASP A 118 -4.69 1.02 14.65
C ASP A 118 -3.35 0.97 13.89
N ASP A 119 -2.42 1.83 14.29
CA ASP A 119 -1.12 2.06 13.65
C ASP A 119 0.03 1.31 14.35
N CYS A 120 0.97 0.80 13.57
CA CYS A 120 2.10 0.03 14.07
C CYS A 120 3.37 0.25 13.24
N ASN A 121 4.38 0.85 13.88
CA ASN A 121 5.77 0.89 13.40
C ASN A 121 6.45 -0.46 13.67
N SER A 122 6.91 -1.14 12.62
CA SER A 122 7.36 -2.53 12.69
C SER A 122 8.88 -2.69 12.58
N GLU A 123 9.44 -2.55 11.37
CA GLU A 123 10.84 -2.92 11.07
C GLU A 123 11.58 -1.72 10.46
N ARG A 124 12.82 -1.46 10.90
CA ARG A 124 13.72 -0.53 10.21
C ARG A 124 14.20 -1.14 8.90
N VAL A 125 14.10 -0.38 7.81
CA VAL A 125 14.55 -0.79 6.48
C VAL A 125 15.95 -0.23 6.21
N VAL A 126 16.84 -1.08 5.70
CA VAL A 126 18.24 -0.75 5.38
C VAL A 126 18.59 -0.96 3.90
N VAL A 127 17.57 -1.19 3.07
CA VAL A 127 17.68 -1.31 1.60
C VAL A 127 16.86 -0.22 0.93
N ASP A 128 17.30 0.25 -0.22
CA ASP A 128 16.62 1.37 -0.91
C ASP A 128 15.28 0.94 -1.53
N ASN A 129 15.18 -0.31 -1.98
CA ASN A 129 14.11 -0.81 -2.86
C ASN A 129 13.42 -2.04 -2.25
N PRO A 130 12.77 -1.89 -1.09
CA PRO A 130 12.13 -3.03 -0.44
C PRO A 130 10.92 -3.53 -1.23
N HIS A 131 10.48 -4.71 -0.83
CA HIS A 131 9.29 -5.34 -1.33
C HIS A 131 8.18 -5.34 -0.27
N LEU A 132 6.96 -5.09 -0.73
CA LEU A 132 5.75 -5.14 0.09
C LEU A 132 4.80 -6.18 -0.48
N ARG A 133 4.08 -6.89 0.40
CA ARG A 133 3.05 -7.84 0.00
C ARG A 133 1.86 -7.80 0.94
N ILE A 134 0.68 -7.85 0.33
CA ILE A 134 -0.59 -8.09 1.00
C ILE A 134 -1.11 -9.44 0.51
N THR A 135 -1.43 -10.33 1.44
CA THR A 135 -2.15 -11.57 1.15
C THR A 135 -3.49 -11.52 1.87
N LYS A 136 -4.57 -11.75 1.12
CA LYS A 136 -5.92 -11.90 1.67
C LYS A 136 -6.44 -13.28 1.31
N ILE A 137 -6.99 -14.00 2.29
CA ILE A 137 -7.68 -15.28 2.12
C ILE A 137 -8.98 -15.23 2.93
N GLY A 138 -10.13 -15.13 2.26
CA GLY A 138 -11.42 -14.94 2.95
C GLY A 138 -11.42 -13.65 3.76
N SER A 139 -11.67 -13.70 5.08
CA SER A 139 -11.63 -12.53 5.97
C SER A 139 -10.25 -12.25 6.56
N ILE A 140 -9.24 -13.07 6.26
CA ILE A 140 -7.90 -12.99 6.85
C ILE A 140 -6.98 -12.21 5.94
N ILE A 141 -6.23 -11.26 6.52
CA ILE A 141 -5.26 -10.42 5.82
C ILE A 141 -3.90 -10.54 6.52
N SER A 142 -2.85 -10.66 5.73
CA SER A 142 -1.46 -10.72 6.18
C SER A 142 -0.61 -9.74 5.39
N PHE A 143 0.24 -9.00 6.09
CA PHE A 143 1.19 -8.06 5.54
C PHE A 143 2.60 -8.62 5.66
N TYR A 144 3.36 -8.54 4.58
CA TYR A 144 4.74 -9.00 4.54
C TYR A 144 5.66 -7.96 3.92
N TYR A 145 6.89 -7.96 4.40
CA TYR A 145 7.99 -7.15 3.88
C TYR A 145 9.14 -8.07 3.48
N SER A 146 9.88 -7.71 2.44
CA SER A 146 11.12 -8.39 2.09
C SER A 146 12.19 -7.40 1.59
N PRO A 147 13.46 -7.53 2.01
CA PRO A 147 14.52 -6.68 1.50
C PRO A 147 14.95 -7.02 0.07
N ASP A 148 14.76 -8.26 -0.37
CA ASP A 148 15.30 -8.81 -1.63
C ASP A 148 14.22 -9.40 -2.56
N GLY A 149 13.01 -9.64 -2.06
CA GLY A 149 11.90 -10.27 -2.77
C GLY A 149 11.86 -11.79 -2.62
N GLU A 150 12.81 -12.38 -1.91
CA GLU A 150 12.95 -13.81 -1.66
C GLU A 150 12.63 -14.15 -0.20
N ASP A 151 13.23 -13.43 0.76
CA ASP A 151 13.03 -13.64 2.19
C ASP A 151 11.90 -12.73 2.71
N TRP A 152 10.72 -13.30 2.91
CA TRP A 152 9.52 -12.57 3.35
C TRP A 152 9.30 -12.67 4.87
N LYS A 153 9.23 -11.52 5.53
CA LYS A 153 8.92 -11.38 6.96
C LYS A 153 7.46 -11.01 7.15
N LEU A 154 6.75 -11.73 8.03
CA LEU A 154 5.41 -11.34 8.47
C LEU A 154 5.48 -10.05 9.30
N VAL A 155 4.73 -9.03 8.89
CA VAL A 155 4.63 -7.73 9.54
C VAL A 155 3.38 -7.66 10.41
N ARG A 156 2.23 -8.08 9.87
CA ARG A 156 0.94 -8.03 10.58
C ARG A 156 0.01 -9.12 10.07
N TYR A 157 -0.77 -9.70 10.99
CA TYR A 157 -1.79 -10.70 10.71
C TYR A 157 -3.09 -10.31 11.41
N PHE A 158 -4.19 -10.18 10.69
CA PHE A 158 -5.47 -9.71 11.24
C PHE A 158 -6.67 -10.15 10.42
N GLY A 159 -7.85 -10.16 11.04
CA GLY A 159 -9.12 -10.39 10.36
C GLY A 159 -9.87 -9.09 10.02
N MET A 160 -10.62 -9.08 8.93
CA MET A 160 -11.57 -8.04 8.53
C MET A 160 -12.79 -8.71 7.88
N GLU A 161 -13.82 -8.97 8.69
CA GLU A 161 -15.07 -9.61 8.26
C GLU A 161 -16.01 -8.59 7.62
N ILE A 162 -15.87 -8.41 6.31
CA ILE A 162 -16.71 -7.51 5.51
C ILE A 162 -17.22 -8.28 4.30
N ALA A 163 -18.52 -8.20 4.05
CA ALA A 163 -19.19 -8.87 2.94
C ALA A 163 -18.96 -8.18 1.60
N ASP A 164 -18.54 -6.92 1.63
CA ASP A 164 -18.35 -6.09 0.45
C ASP A 164 -17.11 -6.47 -0.37
N GLN A 165 -17.13 -6.02 -1.62
CA GLN A 165 -16.00 -6.18 -2.54
C GLN A 165 -14.85 -5.27 -2.10
N PHE A 166 -13.64 -5.82 -2.13
CA PHE A 166 -12.43 -5.04 -1.85
C PHE A 166 -11.88 -4.44 -3.13
N ILE A 167 -11.31 -3.26 -2.99
CA ILE A 167 -10.34 -2.71 -3.93
C ILE A 167 -8.93 -2.80 -3.32
N ALA A 168 -7.92 -3.00 -4.14
CA ALA A 168 -6.53 -3.01 -3.69
C ALA A 168 -5.60 -2.43 -4.75
N GLY A 169 -4.46 -1.88 -4.31
CA GLY A 169 -3.52 -1.25 -5.22
C GLY A 169 -2.40 -0.46 -4.54
N ALA A 170 -1.83 0.48 -5.29
CA ALA A 170 -0.68 1.29 -4.92
C ALA A 170 -1.13 2.66 -4.38
N LEU A 171 -0.57 3.05 -3.24
CA LEU A 171 -0.88 4.28 -2.52
C LEU A 171 0.41 5.09 -2.29
N ALA A 172 0.38 6.41 -2.50
CA ALA A 172 1.53 7.29 -2.25
C ALA A 172 1.12 8.48 -1.36
N GLN A 173 1.92 8.81 -0.34
CA GLN A 173 1.53 9.79 0.69
C GLN A 173 2.69 10.72 1.05
N SER A 174 2.35 11.98 1.36
CA SER A 174 3.28 12.99 1.89
C SER A 174 2.57 13.82 2.98
N PRO A 175 2.29 13.25 4.16
CA PRO A 175 1.42 13.86 5.18
C PRO A 175 1.98 15.16 5.74
N MET A 176 3.27 15.20 6.10
CA MET A 176 3.91 16.41 6.62
C MET A 176 4.78 17.14 5.58
N GLY A 177 5.05 16.53 4.44
CA GLY A 177 5.91 17.08 3.40
C GLY A 177 5.26 18.04 2.42
N SER A 178 6.09 18.51 1.48
CA SER A 178 5.71 19.31 0.31
C SER A 178 5.42 18.45 -0.93
N GLY A 179 5.20 17.14 -0.74
CA GLY A 179 5.09 16.13 -1.79
C GLY A 179 6.34 15.25 -1.86
N CYS A 180 6.14 14.02 -2.34
CA CYS A 180 7.21 13.04 -2.55
C CYS A 180 6.95 12.22 -3.81
N ARG A 181 8.03 11.77 -4.45
CA ARG A 181 7.96 10.87 -5.60
C ARG A 181 8.05 9.43 -5.15
N VAL A 182 7.11 8.59 -5.60
CA VAL A 182 7.10 7.14 -5.35
C VAL A 182 7.21 6.41 -6.68
N ASN A 183 8.16 5.49 -6.77
CA ASN A 183 8.38 4.66 -7.96
C ASN A 183 8.08 3.19 -7.62
N PHE A 184 6.92 2.70 -8.05
CA PHE A 184 6.57 1.28 -8.00
C PHE A 184 7.13 0.59 -9.24
N LYS A 185 8.02 -0.38 -9.07
CA LYS A 185 8.64 -1.10 -10.20
C LYS A 185 7.67 -2.03 -10.92
N TYR A 186 6.69 -2.55 -10.19
CA TYR A 186 5.62 -3.41 -10.70
C TYR A 186 4.49 -3.48 -9.67
N LEU A 187 3.33 -3.99 -10.06
CA LEU A 187 2.27 -4.37 -9.14
C LEU A 187 1.68 -5.71 -9.55
N ASN A 188 2.13 -6.79 -8.90
CA ASN A 188 1.76 -8.15 -9.27
C ASN A 188 0.55 -8.61 -8.46
N LEU A 189 -0.50 -9.03 -9.17
CA LEU A 189 -1.65 -9.70 -8.58
C LEU A 189 -1.61 -11.20 -8.90
N THR A 190 -1.75 -12.02 -7.86
CA THR A 190 -1.66 -13.47 -7.92
C THR A 190 -2.75 -14.14 -7.09
N ILE A 191 -3.04 -15.40 -7.39
CA ILE A 191 -3.81 -16.27 -6.49
C ILE A 191 -2.91 -16.61 -5.30
N PRO A 192 -3.38 -16.48 -4.05
CA PRO A 192 -2.57 -16.77 -2.88
C PRO A 192 -2.38 -18.28 -2.75
N ASN A 193 -1.24 -18.69 -2.18
CA ASN A 193 -1.06 -20.07 -1.77
C ASN A 193 -1.83 -20.30 -0.46
N GLU A 194 -2.79 -21.24 -0.45
CA GLU A 194 -3.66 -21.52 0.71
C GLU A 194 -2.90 -22.04 1.94
N ASP A 195 -1.70 -22.57 1.73
CA ASP A 195 -0.80 -23.04 2.79
C ASP A 195 0.03 -21.89 3.40
N SER A 196 0.12 -20.74 2.74
CA SER A 196 0.87 -19.55 3.21
C SER A 196 0.11 -18.73 4.26
N ARG A 197 -0.68 -19.41 5.11
CA ARG A 197 -1.36 -18.78 6.25
C ARG A 197 -0.39 -18.35 7.37
N PHE A 198 0.87 -18.77 7.28
CA PHE A 198 1.96 -18.48 8.22
C PHE A 198 3.28 -18.31 7.48
#